data_AF-A0A7G9RZA5-F1
#
_entry.id   AF-A0A7G9RZA5-F1
#
_cell.length_a   1.000
_cell.length_b   1.000
_cell.length_c   1.000
_cell.angle_alpha   90.00
_cell.angle_beta   90.00
_cell.angle_gamma   90.00
#
_symmetry.space_group_name_H-M   'P 1'
#
loop_
_entity.id
_entity.type
_entity.pdbx_description
1 polymer ?
#
loop_
_entity_poly.entity_id
_entity_poly.type
_entity_poly.pdbx_seq_one_letter_code
_entity_poly.pdbx_strand_id
1 'polypeptide(L)'
;MIIVDWKLALGWLLGWSCLLVLGYFREKFYTVLLSGENFSVKKYVSYIVFVFIILWLPLLLAFMFPQVINPYAIAGAYVADRFLLFVTGIFKKEEGV
;
A
#
# COMPACT_ATOMS: atom_id res chain seq x y z
N MET A 1 17.60 28.11 1.49
CA MET A 1 17.42 26.88 2.29
C MET A 1 16.36 26.05 1.58
N ILE A 2 16.73 24.94 0.92
CA ILE A 2 15.76 24.08 0.23
C ILE A 2 15.14 23.20 1.32
N ILE A 3 13.90 23.51 1.71
CA ILE A 3 13.20 22.89 2.84
C ILE A 3 12.67 21.49 2.46
N VAL A 4 12.60 21.16 1.17
CA VAL A 4 12.08 19.89 0.67
C VAL A 4 13.15 19.14 -0.12
N ASP A 5 13.66 18.05 0.45
CA ASP A 5 14.48 17.09 -0.31
C ASP A 5 13.57 16.35 -1.29
N TRP A 6 13.86 16.50 -2.59
CA TRP A 6 13.10 15.88 -3.67
C TRP A 6 13.03 14.36 -3.53
N LYS A 7 14.05 13.72 -2.92
CA LYS A 7 14.08 12.27 -2.68
C LYS A 7 13.05 11.84 -1.64
N LEU A 8 12.82 12.67 -0.63
CA LEU A 8 11.77 12.46 0.38
C LEU A 8 10.40 12.62 -0.27
N ALA A 9 10.20 13.68 -1.04
CA ALA A 9 8.93 13.93 -1.74
C ALA A 9 8.58 12.81 -2.71
N LEU A 10 9.55 12.34 -3.51
CA LEU A 10 9.34 11.22 -4.43
C LEU A 10 9.08 9.91 -3.70
N GLY A 11 9.84 9.59 -2.66
CA GLY A 11 9.60 8.38 -1.86
C GLY A 11 8.21 8.39 -1.21
N TRP A 12 7.76 9.55 -0.75
CA TRP A 12 6.42 9.73 -0.21
C TRP A 12 5.34 9.49 -1.28
N LEU A 13 5.45 10.15 -2.43
CA LEU A 13 4.51 9.98 -3.54
C LEU A 13 4.47 8.55 -4.07
N LEU A 14 5.64 7.90 -4.16
CA LEU A 14 5.74 6.50 -4.58
C LEU A 14 5.07 5.57 -3.55
N GLY A 15 5.30 5.80 -2.26
CA GLY A 15 4.63 5.03 -1.22
C GLY A 15 3.10 5.13 -1.30
N TRP A 16 2.58 6.35 -1.48
CA TRP A 16 1.14 6.58 -1.65
C TRP A 16 0.58 5.99 -2.94
N SER A 17 1.31 6.06 -4.06
CA SER A 17 0.85 5.46 -5.32
C SER A 17 0.75 3.94 -5.22
N CYS A 18 1.70 3.28 -4.55
CA CYS A 18 1.62 1.84 -4.27
C CYS A 18 0.37 1.49 -3.45
N LEU A 19 0.06 2.30 -2.43
CA LEU A 19 -1.12 2.09 -1.58
C LEU A 19 -2.43 2.33 -2.33
N LEU A 20 -2.50 3.35 -3.19
CA LEU A 20 -3.66 3.63 -4.03
C LEU A 20 -3.92 2.48 -5.01
N VAL A 21 -2.87 1.99 -5.68
CA VAL A 21 -2.94 0.81 -6.55
C VAL A 21 -3.44 -0.38 -5.75
N LEU A 22 -2.85 -0.64 -4.58
CA LEU A 22 -3.27 -1.75 -3.72
C LEU A 22 -4.75 -1.64 -3.31
N GLY A 23 -5.20 -0.44 -2.91
CA GLY A 23 -6.59 -0.17 -2.55
C GLY A 23 -7.57 -0.45 -3.69
N TYR A 24 -7.28 0.05 -4.89
CA TYR A 24 -8.10 -0.16 -6.08
C TYR A 24 -8.24 -1.66 -6.43
N PHE A 25 -7.13 -2.40 -6.43
CA PHE A 25 -7.15 -3.82 -6.75
C PHE A 25 -7.76 -4.67 -5.63
N ARG A 26 -7.61 -4.27 -4.37
CA ARG A 26 -8.23 -4.93 -3.22
C ARG A 26 -9.75 -4.94 -3.32
N GLU A 27 -10.36 -3.80 -3.62
CA GLU A 27 -11.82 -3.71 -3.78
C GLU A 27 -12.31 -4.60 -4.92
N LYS A 28 -11.65 -4.57 -6.08
CA LYS A 28 -11.98 -5.46 -7.19
C LYS A 28 -11.80 -6.93 -6.84
N PHE A 29 -10.75 -7.27 -6.10
CA PHE A 29 -10.48 -8.64 -5.69
C PHE A 29 -11.58 -9.17 -4.76
N TYR A 30 -11.96 -8.41 -3.74
CA TYR A 30 -13.03 -8.82 -2.82
C TYR A 30 -14.38 -8.95 -3.52
N THR A 31 -14.74 -8.02 -4.40
CA THR A 31 -16.04 -8.05 -5.08
C THR A 31 -16.14 -9.14 -6.15
N VAL A 32 -15.07 -9.42 -6.90
CA VAL A 32 -15.13 -10.31 -8.09
C VAL A 32 -14.57 -11.70 -7.83
N LEU A 33 -13.54 -11.85 -7.00
CA LEU A 33 -12.76 -13.08 -6.87
C LEU A 33 -13.09 -13.88 -5.61
N LEU A 34 -13.71 -13.25 -4.62
CA LEU A 34 -14.20 -13.89 -3.39
C LEU A 34 -15.72 -14.12 -3.35
N SER A 35 -16.45 -13.71 -4.39
CA SER A 35 -17.81 -14.23 -4.59
C SER A 35 -17.71 -15.74 -4.87
N GLY A 36 -18.48 -16.54 -4.11
CA GLY A 36 -18.29 -17.98 -3.97
C GLY A 36 -18.27 -18.78 -5.28
N GLU A 37 -18.85 -18.25 -6.36
CA GLU A 37 -18.88 -18.88 -7.69
C GLU A 37 -17.56 -18.79 -8.45
N ASN A 38 -16.69 -17.83 -8.13
CA ASN A 38 -15.45 -17.55 -8.88
C ASN A 38 -14.16 -17.81 -8.09
N PHE A 39 -14.29 -18.30 -6.86
CA PHE A 39 -13.17 -18.53 -5.95
C PHE A 39 -12.22 -19.60 -6.51
N SER A 40 -10.94 -19.26 -6.58
CA SER A 40 -9.87 -20.19 -6.94
C SER A 40 -8.64 -19.91 -6.09
N VAL A 41 -8.03 -20.98 -5.57
CA VAL A 41 -6.77 -20.90 -4.83
C VAL A 41 -5.69 -20.20 -5.66
N LYS A 42 -5.64 -20.44 -6.97
CA LYS A 42 -4.67 -19.79 -7.88
C LYS A 42 -4.87 -18.27 -7.94
N LYS A 43 -6.12 -17.81 -8.01
CA LYS A 43 -6.46 -16.38 -8.01
C LYS A 43 -6.06 -15.72 -6.68
N TYR A 44 -6.30 -16.42 -5.56
CA TYR A 44 -5.91 -15.97 -4.23
C TYR A 44 -4.40 -15.87 -4.05
N VAL A 45 -3.64 -16.90 -4.43
CA VAL A 45 -2.17 -16.88 -4.36
C VAL A 45 -1.60 -15.78 -5.25
N SER A 46 -2.13 -15.60 -6.47
CA SER A 46 -1.73 -14.52 -7.37
C SER A 46 -1.95 -13.14 -6.74
N TYR A 47 -3.06 -12.95 -6.02
CA TYR A 47 -3.32 -11.70 -5.31
C TYR A 47 -2.31 -11.46 -4.17
N ILE A 48 -1.98 -12.48 -3.37
CA ILE A 48 -0.95 -12.34 -2.34
C ILE A 48 0.40 -11.93 -2.95
N VAL A 49 0.80 -12.59 -4.05
CA VAL A 49 2.03 -12.25 -4.77
C VAL A 49 1.97 -10.83 -5.32
N PHE A 50 0.83 -10.41 -5.88
CA PHE A 50 0.62 -9.03 -6.33
C PHE A 50 0.77 -8.02 -5.19
N VAL A 51 0.13 -8.25 -4.04
CA VAL A 51 0.27 -7.38 -2.84
C VAL A 51 1.73 -7.32 -2.40
N PHE A 52 2.41 -8.47 -2.38
CA PHE A 52 3.82 -8.54 -2.00
C PHE A 52 4.69 -7.71 -2.94
N ILE A 53 4.54 -7.88 -4.26
CA ILE A 53 5.33 -7.14 -5.26
C ILE A 53 5.08 -5.63 -5.13
N ILE A 54 3.82 -5.19 -5.03
CA ILE A 54 3.48 -3.77 -4.96
C ILE A 54 4.07 -3.08 -3.73
N LEU A 55 4.18 -3.78 -2.60
CA LEU A 55 4.71 -3.19 -1.36
C LEU A 55 6.24 -3.36 -1.24
N TRP A 56 6.77 -4.52 -1.60
CA TRP A 56 8.17 -4.85 -1.33
C TRP A 56 9.12 -4.45 -2.46
N LEU A 57 8.68 -4.51 -3.72
CA LEU A 57 9.55 -4.17 -4.86
C LEU A 57 9.97 -2.69 -4.84
N PRO A 58 9.07 -1.70 -4.63
CA PRO A 58 9.45 -0.29 -4.58
C PRO A 58 10.35 0.01 -3.39
N LEU A 59 10.10 -0.63 -2.25
CA LEU A 59 10.91 -0.48 -1.05
C LEU A 59 12.33 -1.04 -1.27
N LEU A 60 12.43 -2.25 -1.83
CA LEU A 60 13.71 -2.86 -2.20
C LEU A 60 14.50 -1.96 -3.17
N LEU A 61 13.83 -1.46 -4.22
CA LEU A 61 14.46 -0.54 -5.18
C LEU A 61 14.94 0.75 -4.51
N ALA A 62 14.19 1.31 -3.57
CA ALA A 62 14.62 2.50 -2.83
C ALA A 62 15.82 2.22 -1.91
N PHE A 63 15.92 1.02 -1.31
CA PHE A 63 17.10 0.61 -0.56
C PHE A 63 18.32 0.36 -1.46
N MET A 64 18.12 -0.11 -2.69
CA MET A 64 19.20 -0.29 -3.66
C MET A 64 19.67 1.02 -4.29
N PHE A 65 18.78 2.02 -4.42
CA PHE A 65 19.07 3.30 -5.06
C PHE A 65 18.69 4.50 -4.16
N PRO A 66 19.27 4.61 -2.94
CA PRO A 66 18.94 5.66 -1.97
C PRO A 66 19.31 7.07 -2.46
N GLN A 67 20.17 7.16 -3.48
CA GLN A 67 20.50 8.42 -4.14
C GLN A 67 19.35 9.01 -4.95
N VAL A 68 18.36 8.20 -5.37
CA VAL A 68 17.21 8.64 -6.17
C VAL A 68 15.95 8.76 -5.31
N ILE A 69 15.70 7.79 -4.44
CA ILE A 69 14.47 7.71 -3.64
C ILE A 69 14.84 7.40 -2.20
N ASN A 70 14.26 8.13 -1.24
CA ASN A 70 14.49 7.84 0.16
C ASN A 70 13.62 6.64 0.62
N PRO A 71 14.20 5.50 1.05
CA PRO A 71 13.41 4.32 1.45
C PRO A 71 12.57 4.56 2.71
N TYR A 72 13.02 5.43 3.62
CA TYR A 72 12.28 5.78 4.82
C TYR A 72 11.03 6.60 4.51
N ALA A 73 11.01 7.35 3.40
CA ALA A 73 9.82 8.06 2.97
C ALA A 73 8.72 7.11 2.46
N ILE A 74 9.09 6.03 1.75
CA ILE A 74 8.15 4.98 1.34
C ILE A 74 7.62 4.23 2.57
N ALA A 75 8.51 3.79 3.46
CA ALA A 75 8.14 3.12 4.69
C ALA A 75 7.23 4.01 5.56
N GLY A 76 7.55 5.30 5.65
CA GLY A 76 6.75 6.31 6.33
C GLY A 76 5.34 6.42 5.76
N ALA A 77 5.18 6.41 4.43
CA ALA A 77 3.87 6.41 3.79
C ALA A 77 3.06 5.15 4.15
N TYR A 78 3.70 3.97 4.17
CA TYR A 78 3.02 2.72 4.57
C TYR A 78 2.58 2.74 6.03
N VAL A 79 3.42 3.23 6.93
CA VAL A 79 3.06 3.37 8.35
C VAL A 79 1.96 4.42 8.52
N ALA A 80 2.03 5.53 7.79
CA ALA A 80 1.00 6.58 7.83
C ALA A 80 -0.36 6.06 7.38
N ASP A 81 -0.43 5.29 6.29
CA ASP A 81 -1.67 4.63 5.85
C ASP A 81 -2.23 3.68 6.91
N ARG A 82 -1.39 2.86 7.54
CA ARG A 82 -1.83 1.97 8.63
C ARG A 82 -2.32 2.74 9.85
N PHE A 83 -1.64 3.84 10.19
CA PHE A 83 -2.07 4.73 11.25
C PHE A 83 -3.42 5.38 10.92
N LEU A 84 -3.63 5.84 9.69
CA LEU A 84 -4.90 6.40 9.24
C LEU A 84 -6.03 5.37 9.26
N LEU A 85 -5.77 4.13 8.81
CA LEU A 85 -6.74 3.03 8.89
C LEU A 85 -7.07 2.67 10.35
N PHE A 86 -6.08 2.69 11.24
CA PHE A 86 -6.29 2.45 12.66
C PHE A 86 -7.14 3.54 13.31
N VAL A 87 -6.79 4.82 13.07
CA VAL A 87 -7.53 5.97 13.59
C VAL A 87 -8.95 6.00 13.05
N THR A 88 -9.14 5.84 11.75
CA THR A 88 -10.49 5.79 11.14
C THR A 88 -11.29 4.57 11.60
N GLY A 89 -10.62 3.45 11.89
CA GLY A 89 -11.23 2.25 12.48
C GLY A 89 -11.71 2.45 13.92
N ILE A 90 -10.97 3.21 14.73
CA ILE A 90 -11.39 3.58 16.10
C ILE A 90 -12.69 4.40 16.06
N PHE A 91 -12.77 5.38 15.16
CA PHE A 91 -13.95 6.24 15.04
C PHE A 91 -15.16 5.56 14.39
N LYS A 92 -14.98 4.40 13.74
CA LYS A 92 -16.08 3.60 13.16
C LYS A 92 -16.70 2.61 14.14
N LYS A 93 -16.22 2.54 15.39
CA LYS A 93 -16.79 1.65 16.41
C LYS A 93 -18.05 2.28 17.03
N GLU A 94 -19.11 2.45 16.25
CA GLU A 94 -20.47 2.78 16.75
C GLU A 94 -21.61 2.67 15.71
N GLU A 95 -21.56 1.69 14.80
CA GLU A 95 -22.79 1.15 14.19
C GLU A 95 -22.90 -0.32 14.57
N GLY A 96 -23.15 -0.55 15.86
CA GLY A 96 -23.48 -1.86 16.39
C GLY A 96 -24.98 -2.09 16.25
N VAL A 97 -25.31 -3.17 15.53
CA VAL A 97 -26.62 -3.88 15.47
C VAL A 97 -27.75 -3.14 14.74
#